data_AF-A0A7S2EQW6-F1
#
_entry.id   AF-A0A7S2EQW6-F1
#
_cell.length_a   1.000
_cell.length_b   1.000
_cell.length_c   1.000
_cell.angle_alpha   90.00
_cell.angle_beta   90.00
_cell.angle_gamma   90.00
#
_symmetry.space_group_name_H-M   'P 1'
#
loop_
_entity.id
_entity.type
_entity.pdbx_description
1 polymer ?
#
loop_
_entity_poly.entity_id
_entity_poly.type
_entity_poly.pdbx_seq_one_letter_code
_entity_poly.pdbx_strand_id
1 'polypeptide(L)'
;GTASVPSFERDASQPPWVITLDDFLTDEEADGMVQLGYKYGYKRSRDVGNLKFDGTFDGKESTGRTSENAWCSDKDGCRDEELARRVQERIAAVTGVPAVNAEDLQMLKYEVGQFYNTHHDYIGEG
;
A
#
# COMPACT_ATOMS: atom_id res chain seq x y z
N GLY A 1 -39.58 3.01 6.55
CA GLY A 1 -38.84 4.20 7.02
C GLY A 1 -37.40 4.04 6.60
N THR A 2 -36.86 5.00 5.86
CA THR A 2 -35.45 4.99 5.44
C THR A 2 -34.59 5.36 6.64
N ALA A 3 -33.80 4.43 7.15
CA ALA A 3 -32.81 4.73 8.17
C ALA A 3 -31.77 5.69 7.56
N SER A 4 -31.60 6.86 8.18
CA SER A 4 -30.51 7.77 7.87
C SER A 4 -29.19 7.13 8.29
N VAL A 5 -28.30 6.91 7.33
CA VAL A 5 -26.92 6.52 7.62
C VAL A 5 -26.25 7.71 8.32
N PRO A 6 -25.63 7.54 9.50
CA PRO A 6 -24.91 8.62 10.14
C PRO A 6 -23.76 9.08 9.22
N SER A 7 -23.68 10.37 8.94
CA SER A 7 -22.50 10.95 8.30
C SER A 7 -21.38 11.06 9.33
N PHE A 8 -20.33 10.27 9.14
CA PHE A 8 -19.07 10.49 9.85
C PHE A 8 -18.34 11.64 9.16
N GLU A 9 -18.61 12.87 9.58
CA GLU A 9 -17.77 14.00 9.20
C GLU A 9 -16.51 14.00 10.08
N ARG A 10 -15.36 13.84 9.45
CA ARG A 10 -14.07 14.03 10.11
C ARG A 10 -13.93 15.51 10.46
N ASP A 11 -13.84 15.83 11.74
CA ASP A 11 -13.45 17.16 12.19
C ASP A 11 -12.01 17.45 11.75
N ALA A 12 -11.85 18.29 10.73
CA ALA A 12 -10.56 18.66 10.17
C ALA A 12 -9.66 19.45 11.15
N SER A 13 -10.21 19.92 12.28
CA SER A 13 -9.43 20.55 13.35
C SER A 13 -8.68 19.53 14.22
N GLN A 14 -9.08 18.25 14.19
CA GLN A 14 -8.41 17.19 14.92
C GLN A 14 -7.19 16.69 14.12
N PRO A 15 -6.06 16.43 14.79
CA PRO A 15 -4.91 15.80 14.15
C PRO A 15 -5.30 14.43 13.57
N PRO A 16 -4.58 13.92 12.55
CA PRO A 16 -4.86 12.58 12.02
C PRO A 16 -4.74 11.54 13.14
N TRP A 17 -5.59 10.52 13.09
CA TRP A 17 -5.46 9.38 13.98
C TRP A 17 -4.22 8.58 13.58
N VAL A 18 -3.32 8.39 14.53
CA VAL A 18 -2.10 7.58 14.37
C VAL A 18 -2.13 6.53 15.46
N ILE A 19 -2.18 5.26 15.06
CA ILE A 19 -2.28 4.11 15.96
C ILE A 19 -1.09 3.19 15.67
N THR A 20 -0.37 2.78 16.71
CA THR A 20 0.69 1.77 16.61
C THR A 20 0.13 0.42 17.02
N LEU A 21 0.42 -0.62 16.24
CA LEU A 21 0.02 -2.00 16.51
C LEU A 21 1.31 -2.81 16.69
N ASP A 22 1.64 -3.10 17.94
CA ASP A 22 2.81 -3.92 18.26
C ASP A 22 2.56 -5.38 17.89
N ASP A 23 3.61 -6.07 17.44
CA ASP A 23 3.58 -7.50 17.07
C ASP A 23 2.50 -7.87 16.03
N PHE A 24 2.16 -6.93 15.15
CA PHE A 24 1.14 -7.14 14.12
C PHE A 24 1.50 -8.27 13.13
N LEU A 25 2.79 -8.41 12.83
CA LEU A 25 3.38 -9.55 12.14
C LEU A 25 4.29 -10.28 13.12
N THR A 26 4.31 -11.60 13.04
CA THR A 26 5.39 -12.39 13.67
C THR A 26 6.70 -12.20 12.90
N ASP A 27 7.84 -12.49 13.52
CA ASP A 27 9.16 -12.42 12.87
C ASP A 27 9.19 -13.29 11.60
N GLU A 28 8.63 -14.49 11.67
CA GLU A 28 8.55 -15.40 10.52
C GLU A 28 7.66 -14.86 9.40
N GLU A 29 6.56 -14.19 9.73
CA GLU A 29 5.69 -13.56 8.73
C GLU A 29 6.37 -12.33 8.11
N ALA A 30 7.11 -11.54 8.89
CA ALA A 30 7.86 -10.39 8.38
C ALA A 30 8.94 -10.84 7.39
N ASP A 31 9.75 -11.85 7.75
CA ASP A 31 10.73 -12.44 6.84
C ASP A 31 10.06 -13.03 5.60
N GLY A 32 8.92 -13.71 5.77
CA GLY A 32 8.13 -14.25 4.65
C GLY A 32 7.65 -13.17 3.69
N MET A 33 7.20 -12.02 4.19
CA MET A 33 6.78 -10.88 3.36
C MET A 33 7.96 -10.29 2.58
N VAL A 34 9.14 -10.22 3.19
CA VAL A 34 10.38 -9.81 2.48
C VAL A 34 10.70 -10.79 1.35
N GLN A 35 10.61 -12.11 1.59
CA GLN A 35 10.83 -13.13 0.57
C GLN A 35 9.78 -13.09 -0.55
N LEU A 36 8.52 -12.81 -0.24
CA LEU A 36 7.49 -12.57 -1.26
C LEU A 36 7.87 -11.40 -2.16
N GLY A 37 8.39 -10.30 -1.60
CA GLY A 37 8.89 -9.18 -2.40
C GLY A 37 10.01 -9.58 -3.37
N TYR A 38 10.95 -10.43 -2.93
CA TYR A 38 11.98 -10.98 -3.81
C TYR A 38 11.41 -11.92 -4.88
N LYS A 39 10.46 -12.78 -4.51
CA LYS A 39 9.80 -13.75 -5.39
C LYS A 39 9.02 -13.06 -6.52
N TYR A 40 8.24 -12.03 -6.18
CA TYR A 40 7.41 -11.29 -7.14
C TYR A 40 8.13 -10.09 -7.78
N GLY A 41 9.38 -9.88 -7.37
CA GLY A 41 10.35 -9.06 -8.08
C GLY A 41 10.31 -7.58 -7.70
N TYR A 42 11.21 -7.20 -6.79
CA TYR A 42 11.55 -5.80 -6.59
C TYR A 42 12.04 -5.17 -7.89
N LYS A 43 11.40 -4.07 -8.28
CA LYS A 43 11.82 -3.22 -9.39
C LYS A 43 12.06 -1.82 -8.83
N ARG A 44 12.93 -1.05 -9.48
CA ARG A 44 13.17 0.35 -9.09
C ARG A 44 11.84 1.13 -9.10
N SER A 45 11.53 1.81 -8.00
CA SER A 45 10.29 2.59 -7.90
C SER A 45 10.26 3.70 -8.95
N ARG A 46 9.11 3.83 -9.60
CA ARG A 46 8.83 4.90 -10.58
C ARG A 46 7.74 5.79 -10.02
N ASP A 47 7.86 7.09 -10.26
CA ASP A 47 6.71 7.97 -10.11
C ASP A 47 5.78 7.76 -11.30
N VAL A 48 4.48 7.93 -11.05
CA VAL A 48 3.49 8.10 -12.10
C VAL A 48 3.79 9.45 -12.76
N GLY A 49 4.36 9.41 -13.96
CA GLY A 49 4.63 10.56 -14.81
C GLY A 49 3.37 11.05 -15.52
N ASN A 50 3.51 11.94 -16.50
CA ASN A 50 2.36 12.55 -17.16
C ASN A 50 1.44 11.54 -17.84
N LEU A 51 0.13 11.80 -17.82
CA LEU A 51 -0.85 11.09 -18.64
C LEU A 51 -0.50 11.29 -20.12
N LYS A 52 -0.26 10.19 -20.82
CA LYS A 52 -0.05 10.14 -22.26
C LYS A 52 -1.41 10.17 -22.96
N PHE A 53 -1.38 10.58 -24.22
CA PHE A 53 -2.56 10.69 -25.07
C PHE A 53 -3.32 9.35 -25.25
N ASP A 54 -2.65 8.22 -25.00
CA ASP A 54 -3.24 6.88 -25.06
C ASP A 54 -3.88 6.41 -23.74
N GLY A 55 -3.92 7.27 -22.72
CA GLY A 55 -4.48 6.95 -21.41
C GLY A 55 -3.50 6.27 -20.45
N THR A 56 -2.24 6.04 -20.86
CA THR A 56 -1.20 5.48 -19.98
C THR A 56 -0.39 6.58 -19.31
N PHE A 57 0.17 6.35 -18.12
CA PHE A 57 1.04 7.32 -17.47
C PHE A 57 2.52 7.05 -17.79
N ASP A 58 3.32 8.10 -17.95
CA ASP A 58 4.77 7.93 -18.13
C ASP A 58 5.43 7.36 -16.87
N GLY A 59 6.57 6.71 -17.01
CA GLY A 59 7.34 6.21 -15.86
C GLY A 59 8.58 7.07 -15.67
N LYS A 60 8.53 8.05 -14.77
CA LYS A 60 9.73 8.84 -14.45
C LYS A 60 10.45 8.17 -13.28
N GLU A 61 11.77 8.01 -13.37
CA GLU A 61 12.55 7.65 -12.18
C GLU A 61 12.30 8.71 -11.11
N SER A 62 11.82 8.27 -9.95
CA SER A 62 11.41 9.19 -8.90
C SER A 62 12.63 9.79 -8.21
N THR A 63 12.71 11.13 -8.20
CA THR A 63 13.67 11.84 -7.35
C THR A 63 13.19 11.96 -5.90
N GLY A 64 11.89 11.70 -5.65
CA GLY A 64 11.27 11.80 -4.32
C GLY A 64 11.06 10.47 -3.60
N ARG A 65 11.16 9.35 -4.33
CA ARG A 65 10.98 7.98 -3.86
C ARG A 65 12.06 7.10 -4.48
N THR A 66 13.15 6.89 -3.74
CA THR A 66 14.34 6.24 -4.29
C THR A 66 14.41 4.74 -4.02
N SER A 67 13.34 4.15 -3.45
CA SER A 67 13.23 2.72 -3.10
C SER A 67 13.18 1.78 -4.30
N GLU A 68 13.31 0.49 -4.02
CA GLU A 68 12.77 -0.58 -4.86
C GLU A 68 11.39 -0.99 -4.32
N ASN A 69 10.46 -1.33 -5.22
CA ASN A 69 9.14 -1.83 -4.83
C ASN A 69 8.78 -3.12 -5.55
N ALA A 70 8.04 -3.97 -4.85
CA ALA A 70 7.33 -5.10 -5.40
C ALA A 70 5.84 -4.94 -5.09
N TRP A 71 4.99 -5.31 -6.04
CA TRP A 71 3.55 -5.34 -5.85
C TRP A 71 3.12 -6.79 -5.76
N CYS A 72 2.41 -7.15 -4.69
CA CYS A 72 1.78 -8.45 -4.55
C CYS A 72 0.32 -8.31 -4.99
N SER A 73 0.04 -8.77 -6.22
CA SER A 73 -1.25 -8.54 -6.89
C SER A 73 -2.02 -9.83 -7.16
N ASP A 74 -3.28 -9.69 -7.57
CA ASP A 74 -4.03 -10.83 -8.12
C ASP A 74 -3.50 -11.20 -9.52
N LYS A 75 -2.91 -10.25 -10.26
CA LYS A 75 -2.47 -10.43 -11.65
C LYS A 75 -1.32 -11.43 -11.79
N ASP A 76 -0.45 -11.49 -10.79
CA ASP A 76 0.67 -12.41 -10.70
C ASP A 76 0.43 -13.56 -9.72
N GLY A 77 -0.78 -13.66 -9.16
CA GLY A 77 -1.17 -14.69 -8.18
C GLY A 77 -0.51 -14.53 -6.81
N CYS A 78 0.15 -13.39 -6.53
CA CYS A 78 0.79 -13.18 -5.24
C CYS A 78 -0.23 -13.09 -4.10
N ARG A 79 -1.40 -12.48 -4.34
CA ARG A 79 -2.46 -12.36 -3.32
C ARG A 79 -3.09 -13.70 -2.94
N ASP A 80 -2.91 -14.74 -3.76
CA ASP A 80 -3.34 -16.10 -3.47
C ASP A 80 -2.35 -16.88 -2.58
N GLU A 81 -1.14 -16.36 -2.37
CA GLU A 81 -0.17 -16.94 -1.43
C GLU A 81 -0.73 -16.91 -0.01
N GLU A 82 -0.58 -18.02 0.72
CA GLU A 82 -1.20 -18.20 2.03
C GLU A 82 -0.84 -17.07 3.01
N LEU A 83 0.44 -16.66 3.01
CA LEU A 83 0.94 -15.58 3.84
C LEU A 83 0.30 -14.22 3.46
N ALA A 84 0.26 -13.89 2.17
CA ALA A 84 -0.30 -12.62 1.70
C ALA A 84 -1.79 -12.51 2.06
N ARG A 85 -2.56 -13.58 1.85
CA ARG A 85 -3.98 -13.66 2.21
C ARG A 85 -4.18 -13.49 3.72
N ARG A 86 -3.40 -14.21 4.53
CA ARG A 86 -3.49 -14.13 6.01
C ARG A 86 -3.22 -12.71 6.52
N VAL A 87 -2.21 -12.04 5.96
CA VAL A 87 -1.89 -10.65 6.31
C VAL A 87 -3.02 -9.70 5.90
N GLN A 88 -3.57 -9.83 4.68
CA GLN A 88 -4.71 -9.03 4.23
C GLN A 88 -5.96 -9.21 5.10
N GLU A 89 -6.29 -10.43 5.48
CA GLU A 89 -7.41 -10.73 6.37
C GLU A 89 -7.21 -10.09 7.75
N ARG A 90 -5.98 -10.11 8.29
CA ARG A 90 -5.64 -9.45 9.56
C ARG A 90 -5.78 -7.93 9.47
N ILE A 91 -5.32 -7.32 8.36
CA ILE A 91 -5.48 -5.88 8.10
C ILE A 91 -6.97 -5.53 8.04
N ALA A 92 -7.78 -6.32 7.33
CA ALA A 92 -9.22 -6.10 7.22
C ALA A 92 -9.93 -6.18 8.58
N ALA A 93 -9.52 -7.14 9.43
CA ALA A 93 -10.09 -7.30 10.76
C ALA A 93 -9.80 -6.10 11.67
N VAL A 94 -8.60 -5.53 11.62
CA VAL A 94 -8.22 -4.39 12.47
C VAL A 94 -8.78 -3.06 11.95
N THR A 95 -8.80 -2.87 10.63
CA THR A 95 -9.31 -1.63 10.02
C THR A 95 -10.83 -1.59 9.91
N GLY A 96 -11.49 -2.75 9.96
CA GLY A 96 -12.92 -2.88 9.66
C GLY A 96 -13.25 -2.68 8.17
N VAL A 97 -12.24 -2.63 7.30
CA VAL A 97 -12.39 -2.43 5.85
C VAL A 97 -12.19 -3.76 5.13
N PRO A 98 -13.15 -4.22 4.31
CA PRO A 98 -13.00 -5.45 3.54
C PRO A 98 -11.79 -5.42 2.60
N ALA A 99 -11.05 -6.53 2.51
CA ALA A 99 -9.85 -6.65 1.67
C ALA A 99 -10.08 -6.40 0.17
N VAL A 100 -11.33 -6.51 -0.31
CA VAL A 100 -11.72 -6.16 -1.69
C VAL A 100 -11.63 -4.66 -1.98
N ASN A 101 -11.69 -3.82 -0.93
CA ASN A 101 -11.50 -2.38 -1.05
C ASN A 101 -10.03 -1.97 -0.91
N ALA A 102 -9.13 -2.92 -0.63
CA ALA A 102 -7.71 -2.66 -0.48
C ALA A 102 -7.02 -2.78 -1.85
N GLU A 103 -6.08 -1.86 -2.09
CA GLU A 103 -5.12 -2.00 -3.19
C GLU A 103 -4.22 -3.25 -2.99
N ASP A 104 -3.41 -3.55 -4.00
CA ASP A 104 -2.36 -4.56 -3.93
C ASP A 104 -1.35 -4.26 -2.81
N LEU A 105 -0.82 -5.30 -2.15
CA LEU A 105 0.20 -5.06 -1.12
C LEU A 105 1.47 -4.53 -1.79
N GLN A 106 1.94 -3.39 -1.32
CA GLN A 106 3.18 -2.79 -1.78
C GLN A 106 4.30 -3.07 -0.79
N MET A 107 5.31 -3.84 -1.21
CA MET A 107 6.53 -4.04 -0.43
C MET A 107 7.58 -3.03 -0.89
N LEU A 108 8.23 -2.37 0.05
CA LEU A 108 9.23 -1.34 -0.20
C LEU A 108 10.56 -1.69 0.46
N LYS A 109 11.63 -1.61 -0.32
CA LYS A 109 13.00 -1.87 0.12
C LYS A 109 13.83 -0.61 -0.04
N TYR A 110 14.48 -0.21 1.04
CA TYR A 110 15.38 0.95 1.10
C TYR A 110 16.80 0.49 1.42
N GLU A 111 17.75 0.87 0.58
CA GLU A 111 19.18 0.79 0.85
C GLU A 111 19.66 2.06 1.58
N VAL A 112 20.88 2.01 2.12
CA VAL A 112 21.49 3.16 2.80
C VAL A 112 21.49 4.39 1.88
N GLY A 113 20.88 5.47 2.35
CA GLY A 113 20.77 6.75 1.62
C GLY A 113 19.50 6.89 0.75
N GLN A 114 18.67 5.85 0.63
CA GLN A 114 17.36 5.95 0.00
C GLN A 114 16.31 6.51 0.98
N PHE A 115 15.28 7.16 0.44
CA PHE A 115 14.25 7.86 1.21
C PHE A 115 12.94 7.97 0.43
N TYR A 116 11.88 8.32 1.17
CA TYR A 116 10.62 8.80 0.63
C TYR A 116 10.30 10.16 1.27
N ASN A 117 10.16 11.19 0.45
CA ASN A 117 9.74 12.51 0.89
C ASN A 117 8.33 12.51 1.48
N THR A 118 8.03 13.54 2.28
CA THR A 118 6.68 13.81 2.81
C THR A 118 5.67 13.90 1.67
N HIS A 119 4.57 13.15 1.79
CA HIS A 119 3.49 13.10 0.81
C HIS A 119 2.14 12.82 1.49
N HIS A 120 1.06 12.92 0.72
CA HIS A 120 -0.25 12.42 1.09
C HIS A 120 -0.50 11.09 0.37
N ASP A 121 -1.05 10.09 1.06
CA ASP A 121 -1.47 8.83 0.45
C ASP A 121 -2.73 8.98 -0.41
N TYR A 122 -3.52 10.04 -0.16
CA TYR A 122 -4.69 10.37 -0.97
C TYR A 122 -4.28 10.90 -2.34
N ILE A 123 -4.69 10.18 -3.39
CA ILE A 123 -4.60 10.64 -4.77
C ILE A 123 -5.87 11.47 -5.05
N GLY A 124 -5.72 12.79 -5.09
CA GLY A 124 -6.81 13.66 -5.53
C GLY A 124 -7.09 13.49 -7.03
N GLU A 125 -8.34 13.65 -7.43
CA GLU A 125 -8.64 13.89 -8.85
C GLU A 125 -8.07 15.26 -9.23
N GLY A 126 -7.25 15.28 -10.29
CA GLY A 126 -6.78 16.52 -10.91
C GLY A 126 -7.88 17.21 -11.70
#